data_AF-A0A6J4LEM2-F1
#
_entry.id   AF-A0A6J4LEM2-F1
#
_cell.length_a   1.000
_cell.length_b   1.000
_cell.length_c   1.000
_cell.angle_alpha   90.00
_cell.angle_beta   90.00
_cell.angle_gamma   90.00
#
_symmetry.space_group_name_H-M   'P 1'
#
loop_
_entity.id
_entity.type
_entity.pdbx_description
1 polymer ?
#
loop_
_entity_poly.entity_id
_entity_poly.type
_entity_poly.pdbx_seq_one_letter_code
_entity_poly.pdbx_strand_id
1 'polypeptide(L)'
;ALARAGYESDPRLRGAAGRALARIDTFLRSPIAAHPFTRLGNRHVLAEEAAPPSLFALAMFAWMPRFRSEHYPTFERLYHYLAAALPRQESVQLVGDRVVPEPYLVLGDLLPHRNAADADVSRALLWLEIVARLGYLRRNEGWQRVLDRYLDDADRAGVWQPRRGAALPPASDPLSWAMRLWQGDLAGDEARGAVTLRLALIARLGGRELELV
;
A
#
# COMPACT_ATOMS: atom_id res chain seq x y z
N ALA A 1 2.91 -6.40 -13.18
CA ALA A 1 3.19 -6.09 -14.60
C ALA A 1 1.91 -6.08 -15.44
N LEU A 2 1.23 -7.22 -15.64
CA LEU A 2 0.04 -7.32 -16.51
C LEU A 2 -1.09 -6.34 -16.17
N ALA A 3 -1.48 -6.25 -14.89
CA ALA A 3 -2.52 -5.31 -14.46
C ALA A 3 -2.15 -3.84 -14.78
N ARG A 4 -0.91 -3.45 -14.47
CA ARG A 4 -0.38 -2.10 -14.74
C ARG A 4 -0.32 -1.77 -16.23
N ALA A 5 -0.11 -2.77 -17.08
CA ALA A 5 -0.11 -2.63 -18.54
C ALA A 5 -1.53 -2.64 -19.16
N GLY A 6 -2.59 -2.71 -18.35
CA GLY A 6 -3.97 -2.65 -18.83
C GLY A 6 -4.56 -3.99 -19.30
N TYR A 7 -3.84 -5.10 -19.14
CA TYR A 7 -4.31 -6.44 -19.51
C TYR A 7 -5.25 -7.06 -18.46
N GLU A 8 -6.22 -6.27 -17.96
CA GLU A 8 -7.17 -6.70 -16.92
C GLU A 8 -8.02 -7.90 -17.35
N SER A 9 -8.29 -8.05 -18.65
CA SER A 9 -9.04 -9.18 -19.21
C SER A 9 -8.20 -10.45 -19.38
N ASP A 10 -6.89 -10.42 -19.13
CA ASP A 10 -6.04 -11.61 -19.24
C ASP A 10 -6.52 -12.68 -18.23
N PRO A 11 -6.88 -13.89 -18.69
CA PRO A 11 -7.45 -14.92 -17.83
C PRO A 11 -6.50 -15.40 -16.74
N ARG A 12 -5.17 -15.34 -16.97
CA ARG A 12 -4.16 -15.71 -15.96
C ARG A 12 -4.14 -14.68 -14.84
N LEU A 13 -4.18 -13.40 -15.20
CA LEU A 13 -4.26 -12.31 -14.24
C LEU A 13 -5.56 -12.39 -13.43
N ARG A 14 -6.71 -12.55 -14.11
CA ARG A 14 -8.01 -12.66 -13.43
C ARG A 14 -8.10 -13.89 -12.54
N GLY A 15 -7.58 -15.04 -12.99
CA GLY A 15 -7.53 -16.25 -12.19
C GLY A 15 -6.66 -16.09 -10.94
N ALA A 16 -5.50 -15.43 -11.06
CA ALA A 16 -4.65 -15.12 -9.92
C ALA A 16 -5.32 -14.12 -8.95
N ALA A 17 -5.93 -13.06 -9.47
CA ALA A 17 -6.67 -12.07 -8.69
C ALA A 17 -7.85 -12.70 -7.96
N GLY A 18 -8.63 -13.54 -8.63
CA GLY A 18 -9.76 -14.27 -8.04
C GLY A 18 -9.34 -15.18 -6.89
N ARG A 19 -8.27 -15.97 -7.06
CA ARG A 19 -7.75 -16.84 -5.99
C ARG A 19 -7.22 -16.05 -4.80
N ALA A 20 -6.48 -14.97 -5.06
CA ALA A 20 -5.96 -14.10 -4.00
C ALA A 20 -7.11 -13.44 -3.23
N LEU A 21 -8.08 -12.87 -3.95
CA LEU A 21 -9.23 -12.21 -3.35
C LEU A 21 -10.09 -13.19 -2.55
N ALA A 22 -10.30 -14.41 -3.04
CA ALA A 22 -11.07 -15.44 -2.31
C ALA A 22 -10.43 -15.81 -0.96
N ARG A 23 -9.10 -16.00 -0.93
CA ARG A 23 -8.38 -16.26 0.33
C ARG A 23 -8.47 -15.09 1.30
N ILE A 24 -8.26 -13.87 0.80
CA ILE A 24 -8.39 -12.65 1.58
C ILE A 24 -9.81 -12.52 2.12
N ASP A 25 -10.84 -12.75 1.30
CA ASP A 25 -12.23 -12.62 1.73
C ASP A 25 -12.60 -13.64 2.81
N THR A 26 -12.16 -14.89 2.67
CA THR A 26 -12.34 -15.92 3.71
C THR A 26 -11.69 -15.49 5.02
N PHE A 27 -10.47 -14.93 4.96
CA PHE A 27 -9.80 -14.38 6.13
C PHE A 27 -10.54 -13.17 6.72
N LEU A 28 -10.96 -12.20 5.91
CA LEU A 28 -11.64 -10.99 6.39
C LEU A 28 -12.99 -11.27 7.06
N ARG A 29 -13.64 -12.39 6.72
CA ARG A 29 -14.90 -12.81 7.34
C ARG A 29 -14.70 -13.65 8.60
N SER A 30 -13.50 -14.14 8.85
CA SER A 30 -13.24 -15.02 9.98
C SER A 30 -12.86 -14.25 11.24
N PRO A 31 -13.08 -14.81 12.44
CA PRO A 31 -12.74 -14.14 13.70
C PRO A 31 -11.25 -13.81 13.83
N ILE A 32 -10.38 -14.58 13.17
CA ILE A 32 -8.93 -14.39 13.19
C ILE A 32 -8.50 -13.07 12.52
N ALA A 33 -9.33 -12.44 11.69
CA ALA A 33 -8.98 -11.14 11.12
C ALA A 33 -8.77 -10.05 12.18
N ALA A 34 -9.50 -10.12 13.30
CA ALA A 34 -9.32 -9.19 14.41
C ALA A 34 -8.04 -9.47 15.21
N HIS A 35 -7.68 -10.75 15.33
CA HIS A 35 -6.53 -11.23 16.11
C HIS A 35 -5.76 -12.31 15.33
N PRO A 36 -4.96 -11.93 14.32
CA PRO A 36 -4.37 -12.90 13.38
C PRO A 36 -3.15 -13.64 13.93
N PHE A 37 -2.84 -13.46 15.21
CA PHE A 37 -1.62 -13.99 15.83
C PHE A 37 -1.94 -15.15 16.78
N THR A 38 -1.12 -16.19 16.70
CA THR A 38 -1.06 -17.28 17.68
C THR A 38 0.27 -17.23 18.44
N ARG A 39 0.26 -17.74 19.67
CA ARG A 39 1.44 -17.78 20.52
C ARG A 39 2.21 -19.07 20.27
N LEU A 40 3.48 -18.96 19.87
CA LEU A 40 4.41 -20.06 19.71
C LEU A 40 5.60 -19.87 20.65
N GLY A 41 5.57 -20.54 21.80
CA GLY A 41 6.53 -20.34 22.89
C GLY A 41 6.51 -18.89 23.40
N ASN A 42 7.61 -18.17 23.17
CA ASN A 42 7.77 -16.76 23.56
C ASN A 42 7.52 -15.76 22.43
N ARG A 43 7.14 -16.21 21.22
CA ARG A 43 6.87 -15.34 20.08
C ARG A 43 5.39 -15.38 19.69
N HIS A 44 4.90 -14.30 19.11
CA HIS A 44 3.63 -14.28 18.40
C HIS A 44 3.93 -14.44 16.91
N VAL A 45 3.28 -15.38 16.27
CA VAL A 45 3.37 -15.63 14.82
C VAL A 45 1.98 -15.53 14.22
N LEU A 46 1.88 -15.17 12.95
CA LEU A 46 0.61 -15.23 12.25
C LEU A 46 0.09 -16.67 12.24
N ALA A 47 -1.21 -16.83 12.49
CA ALA A 47 -1.86 -18.13 12.38
C ALA A 47 -1.71 -18.69 10.96
N GLU A 48 -1.64 -20.02 10.83
CA GLU A 48 -1.43 -20.69 9.54
C GLU A 48 -2.56 -20.39 8.55
N GLU A 49 -3.78 -20.32 9.07
CA GLU A 49 -4.98 -19.98 8.33
C GLU A 49 -5.13 -18.46 8.05
N ALA A 50 -4.26 -17.62 8.63
CA ALA A 50 -4.31 -16.18 8.38
C ALA A 50 -3.83 -15.87 6.96
N ALA A 51 -4.74 -15.29 6.16
CA ALA A 51 -4.46 -14.85 4.79
C ALA A 51 -4.72 -13.34 4.62
N PRO A 52 -4.03 -12.46 5.38
CA PRO A 52 -4.16 -11.03 5.19
C PRO A 52 -3.69 -10.61 3.78
N PRO A 53 -4.19 -9.47 3.27
CA PRO A 53 -3.77 -8.97 1.97
C PRO A 53 -2.27 -8.65 1.96
N SER A 54 -1.58 -9.01 0.89
CA SER A 54 -0.20 -8.55 0.66
C SER A 54 -0.20 -7.25 -0.14
N LEU A 55 0.85 -6.44 0.00
CA LEU A 55 1.08 -5.25 -0.83
C LEU A 55 1.05 -5.58 -2.32
N PHE A 56 1.52 -6.77 -2.74
CA PHE A 56 1.46 -7.21 -4.14
C PHE A 56 0.03 -7.48 -4.60
N ALA A 57 -0.82 -8.08 -3.76
CA ALA A 57 -2.21 -8.32 -4.08
C ALA A 57 -2.98 -7.00 -4.17
N LEU A 58 -2.81 -6.11 -3.18
CA LEU A 58 -3.40 -4.78 -3.16
C LEU A 58 -2.96 -3.96 -4.37
N ALA A 59 -1.68 -4.01 -4.70
CA ALA A 59 -1.16 -3.41 -5.91
C ALA A 59 -1.88 -4.00 -7.12
N MET A 60 -1.87 -5.31 -7.35
CA MET A 60 -2.59 -5.92 -8.48
C MET A 60 -4.05 -5.43 -8.61
N PHE A 61 -4.82 -5.40 -7.51
CA PHE A 61 -6.20 -4.91 -7.50
C PHE A 61 -6.32 -3.40 -7.81
N ALA A 62 -5.33 -2.59 -7.42
CA ALA A 62 -5.30 -1.16 -7.68
C ALA A 62 -5.34 -0.82 -9.19
N TRP A 63 -4.80 -1.68 -10.06
CA TRP A 63 -4.84 -1.54 -11.53
C TRP A 63 -5.96 -2.37 -12.21
N MET A 64 -6.90 -2.95 -11.46
CA MET A 64 -8.00 -3.77 -12.02
C MET A 64 -9.38 -3.18 -11.65
N PRO A 65 -9.75 -2.00 -12.15
CA PRO A 65 -10.98 -1.31 -11.74
C PRO A 65 -12.27 -2.07 -12.06
N ARG A 66 -12.34 -2.85 -13.15
CA ARG A 66 -13.54 -3.64 -13.49
C ARG A 66 -13.71 -4.80 -12.50
N PHE A 67 -12.63 -5.53 -12.23
CA PHE A 67 -12.59 -6.61 -11.24
C PHE A 67 -13.02 -6.12 -9.86
N ARG A 68 -12.57 -4.94 -9.43
CA ARG A 68 -13.03 -4.35 -8.15
C ARG A 68 -14.52 -4.09 -8.13
N SER A 69 -15.06 -3.58 -9.24
CA SER A 69 -16.49 -3.27 -9.37
C SER A 69 -17.33 -4.55 -9.30
N GLU A 70 -16.87 -5.64 -9.92
CA GLU A 70 -17.49 -6.96 -9.86
C GLU A 70 -17.48 -7.57 -8.44
N HIS A 71 -16.49 -7.22 -7.63
CA HIS A 71 -16.29 -7.74 -6.28
C HIS A 71 -16.48 -6.71 -5.18
N TYR A 72 -17.32 -5.70 -5.42
CA TYR A 72 -17.52 -4.54 -4.55
C TYR A 72 -17.68 -4.88 -3.05
N PRO A 73 -18.52 -5.86 -2.63
CA PRO A 73 -18.70 -6.16 -1.20
C PRO A 73 -17.42 -6.61 -0.50
N THR A 74 -16.52 -7.30 -1.20
CA THR A 74 -15.24 -7.74 -0.66
C THR A 74 -14.27 -6.56 -0.53
N PHE A 75 -14.26 -5.65 -1.50
CA PHE A 75 -13.47 -4.42 -1.42
C PHE A 75 -13.97 -3.50 -0.29
N GLU A 76 -15.27 -3.45 -0.01
CA GLU A 76 -15.79 -2.73 1.17
C GLU A 76 -15.28 -3.32 2.50
N ARG A 77 -15.29 -4.64 2.67
CA ARG A 77 -14.66 -5.28 3.86
C ARG A 77 -13.17 -4.99 3.93
N LEU A 78 -12.48 -5.06 2.79
CA LEU A 78 -11.06 -4.78 2.70
C LEU A 78 -10.75 -3.33 3.13
N TYR A 79 -11.57 -2.35 2.75
CA TYR A 79 -11.42 -0.98 3.21
C TYR A 79 -11.41 -0.88 4.75
N HIS A 80 -12.41 -1.48 5.41
CA HIS A 80 -12.50 -1.45 6.86
C HIS A 80 -11.29 -2.11 7.54
N TYR A 81 -10.81 -3.23 6.99
CA TYR A 81 -9.63 -3.90 7.49
C TYR A 81 -8.36 -3.05 7.34
N LEU A 82 -8.15 -2.44 6.17
CA LEU A 82 -6.96 -1.62 5.90
C LEU A 82 -6.98 -0.27 6.63
N ALA A 83 -8.15 0.22 7.03
CA ALA A 83 -8.28 1.43 7.84
C ALA A 83 -8.14 1.16 9.35
N ALA A 84 -8.10 -0.11 9.78
CA ALA A 84 -7.91 -0.46 11.18
C ALA A 84 -6.46 -0.22 11.63
N ALA A 85 -6.27 0.02 12.93
CA ALA A 85 -4.94 0.24 13.49
C ALA A 85 -4.04 -1.00 13.32
N LEU A 86 -2.77 -0.76 12.96
CA LEU A 86 -1.79 -1.82 12.80
C LEU A 86 -1.53 -2.55 14.14
N PRO A 87 -1.50 -3.89 14.15
CA PRO A 87 -1.01 -4.64 15.30
C PRO A 87 0.43 -4.26 15.66
N ARG A 88 0.79 -4.37 16.95
CA ARG A 88 2.16 -4.10 17.42
C ARG A 88 3.12 -5.26 17.14
N GLN A 89 2.59 -6.45 16.88
CA GLN A 89 3.35 -7.65 16.63
C GLN A 89 3.96 -7.64 15.22
N GLU A 90 5.16 -8.21 15.09
CA GLU A 90 5.82 -8.35 13.80
C GLU A 90 5.09 -9.37 12.91
N SER A 91 5.04 -9.07 11.61
CA SER A 91 4.51 -9.99 10.60
C SER A 91 5.52 -11.11 10.34
N VAL A 92 5.36 -12.22 11.06
CA VAL A 92 6.18 -13.43 10.90
C VAL A 92 5.28 -14.66 10.84
N GLN A 93 5.64 -15.65 10.03
CA GLN A 93 4.94 -16.92 9.90
C GLN A 93 5.86 -18.08 10.28
N LEU A 94 5.29 -19.15 10.84
CA LEU A 94 6.00 -20.42 11.02
C LEU A 94 5.84 -21.25 9.73
N VAL A 95 6.95 -21.51 9.04
CA VAL A 95 6.99 -22.39 7.87
C VAL A 95 7.83 -23.60 8.23
N GLY A 96 7.16 -24.73 8.47
CA GLY A 96 7.80 -25.92 9.04
C GLY A 96 8.31 -25.64 10.46
N ASP A 97 9.63 -25.64 10.63
CA ASP A 97 10.32 -25.36 11.90
C ASP A 97 10.92 -23.94 11.97
N ARG A 98 10.76 -23.13 10.91
CA ARG A 98 11.40 -21.81 10.79
C ARG A 98 10.41 -20.67 10.87
N VAL A 99 10.77 -19.66 11.66
CA VAL A 99 10.06 -18.38 11.68
C VAL A 99 10.59 -17.52 10.54
N VAL A 100 9.73 -17.21 9.58
CA VAL A 100 10.04 -16.45 8.37
C VAL A 100 9.36 -15.08 8.46
N PRO A 101 10.08 -13.97 8.20
CA PRO A 101 9.48 -12.65 8.14
C PRO A 101 8.62 -12.48 6.89
N GLU A 102 7.46 -11.86 7.07
CA GLU A 102 6.48 -11.58 6.01
C GLU A 102 6.25 -10.07 5.89
N PRO A 103 7.26 -9.30 5.44
CA PRO A 103 7.27 -7.83 5.49
C PRO A 103 6.26 -7.17 4.53
N TYR A 104 5.67 -7.96 3.63
CA TYR A 104 4.75 -7.46 2.60
C TYR A 104 3.29 -7.76 2.92
N LEU A 105 3.00 -8.46 4.01
CA LEU A 105 1.63 -8.60 4.49
C LEU A 105 1.18 -7.30 5.13
N VAL A 106 -0.07 -6.93 4.86
CA VAL A 106 -0.69 -5.71 5.37
C VAL A 106 -1.72 -6.12 6.39
N LEU A 107 -1.47 -5.74 7.65
CA LEU A 107 -2.30 -6.13 8.80
C LEU A 107 -3.22 -5.00 9.30
N GLY A 108 -3.29 -3.90 8.56
CA GLY A 108 -4.01 -2.69 8.93
C GLY A 108 -3.44 -1.48 8.19
N ASP A 109 -3.62 -0.30 8.78
CA ASP A 109 -3.13 0.96 8.22
C ASP A 109 -1.60 1.03 8.33
N LEU A 110 -0.92 1.18 7.19
CA LEU A 110 0.53 1.34 7.13
C LEU A 110 0.98 2.77 7.47
N LEU A 111 0.07 3.76 7.47
CA LEU A 111 0.34 5.16 7.80
C LEU A 111 -0.51 5.66 8.98
N PRO A 112 -0.47 4.99 10.16
CA PRO A 112 -1.36 5.31 11.28
C PRO A 112 -1.00 6.63 11.96
N HIS A 113 0.24 7.09 11.83
CA HIS A 113 0.73 8.34 12.41
C HIS A 113 1.82 8.96 11.55
N ARG A 114 2.09 10.26 11.76
CA ARG A 114 3.09 11.05 11.02
C ARG A 114 4.45 10.35 10.88
N ASN A 115 4.98 9.80 11.98
CA ASN A 115 6.33 9.24 11.98
C ASN A 115 6.48 8.03 11.04
N ALA A 116 5.40 7.30 10.75
CA ALA A 116 5.44 6.16 9.83
C ALA A 116 5.63 6.62 8.38
N ALA A 117 5.00 7.74 8.01
CA ALA A 117 5.15 8.35 6.70
C ALA A 117 6.54 8.97 6.52
N ASP A 118 7.04 9.66 7.55
CA ASP A 118 8.33 10.37 7.47
C ASP A 118 9.53 9.38 7.53
N ALA A 119 9.34 8.17 8.08
CA ALA A 119 10.38 7.13 8.16
C ALA A 119 10.74 6.50 6.80
N ASP A 120 9.77 6.37 5.89
CA ASP A 120 9.97 5.84 4.54
C ASP A 120 9.00 6.50 3.56
N VAL A 121 9.46 7.58 2.93
CA VAL A 121 8.69 8.35 1.95
C VAL A 121 8.27 7.47 0.76
N SER A 122 9.13 6.55 0.32
CA SER A 122 8.84 5.67 -0.82
C SER A 122 7.70 4.71 -0.52
N ARG A 123 7.71 4.09 0.66
CA ARG A 123 6.63 3.21 1.16
C ARG A 123 5.34 3.99 1.39
N ALA A 124 5.44 5.22 1.93
CA ALA A 124 4.28 6.07 2.14
C ALA A 124 3.59 6.46 0.83
N LEU A 125 4.34 6.90 -0.17
CA LEU A 125 3.81 7.23 -1.50
C LEU A 125 3.22 6.01 -2.20
N LEU A 126 3.87 4.85 -2.06
CA LEU A 126 3.34 3.58 -2.55
C LEU A 126 1.97 3.28 -1.93
N TRP A 127 1.87 3.36 -0.60
CA TRP A 127 0.62 3.11 0.11
C TRP A 127 -0.47 4.08 -0.32
N LEU A 128 -0.18 5.38 -0.34
CA LEU A 128 -1.11 6.42 -0.78
C LEU A 128 -1.60 6.21 -2.21
N GLU A 129 -0.72 5.81 -3.14
CA GLU A 129 -1.14 5.50 -4.50
C GLU A 129 -2.04 4.28 -4.58
N ILE A 130 -1.73 3.20 -3.84
CA ILE A 130 -2.58 2.01 -3.78
C ILE A 130 -3.96 2.39 -3.25
N VAL A 131 -4.06 3.06 -2.10
CA VAL A 131 -5.36 3.42 -1.52
C VAL A 131 -6.11 4.47 -2.35
N ALA A 132 -5.41 5.35 -3.08
CA ALA A 132 -6.04 6.27 -4.03
C ALA A 132 -6.64 5.52 -5.20
N ARG A 133 -5.87 4.61 -5.82
CA ARG A 133 -6.34 3.79 -6.94
C ARG A 133 -7.48 2.87 -6.55
N LEU A 134 -7.46 2.28 -5.34
CA LEU A 134 -8.55 1.48 -4.79
C LEU A 134 -9.82 2.31 -4.51
N GLY A 135 -9.72 3.65 -4.53
CA GLY A 135 -10.83 4.56 -4.25
C GLY A 135 -11.06 4.83 -2.76
N TYR A 136 -10.10 4.43 -1.91
CA TYR A 136 -10.23 4.55 -0.46
C TYR A 136 -9.66 5.85 0.10
N LEU A 137 -8.72 6.49 -0.59
CA LEU A 137 -8.10 7.75 -0.15
C LEU A 137 -9.16 8.81 0.20
N ARG A 138 -10.17 8.99 -0.64
CA ARG A 138 -11.27 9.96 -0.41
C ARG A 138 -12.14 9.67 0.80
N ARG A 139 -12.11 8.43 1.30
CA ARG A 139 -12.96 7.95 2.41
C ARG A 139 -12.24 8.01 3.75
N ASN A 140 -10.91 8.06 3.74
CA ASN A 140 -10.08 8.04 4.94
C ASN A 140 -9.41 9.41 5.13
N GLU A 141 -9.85 10.15 6.14
CA GLU A 141 -9.30 11.47 6.47
C GLU A 141 -7.82 11.40 6.90
N GLY A 142 -7.39 10.32 7.54
CA GLY A 142 -5.99 10.14 7.96
C GLY A 142 -5.05 10.13 6.76
N TRP A 143 -5.38 9.36 5.72
CA TRP A 143 -4.59 9.31 4.49
C TRP A 143 -4.63 10.62 3.72
N GLN A 144 -5.77 11.32 3.71
CA GLN A 144 -5.85 12.66 3.11
C GLN A 144 -4.94 13.65 3.81
N ARG A 145 -4.94 13.69 5.15
CA ARG A 145 -4.05 14.58 5.92
C ARG A 145 -2.57 14.27 5.69
N VAL A 146 -2.21 13.01 5.47
CA VAL A 146 -0.83 12.64 5.10
C VAL A 146 -0.49 13.16 3.70
N LEU A 147 -1.40 13.02 2.73
CA LEU A 147 -1.22 13.58 1.38
C LEU A 147 -1.10 15.11 1.41
N ASP A 148 -1.99 15.80 2.13
CA ASP A 148 -1.97 17.25 2.30
C ASP A 148 -0.61 17.74 2.81
N ARG A 149 -0.11 17.09 3.86
CA ARG A 149 1.21 17.43 4.41
C ARG A 149 2.32 17.29 3.38
N TYR A 150 2.31 16.25 2.55
CA TYR A 150 3.31 16.10 1.50
C TYR A 150 3.17 17.16 0.41
N LEU A 151 1.94 17.60 0.09
CA LEU A 151 1.73 18.69 -0.87
C LEU A 151 2.18 20.03 -0.30
N ASP A 152 1.96 20.27 0.99
CA ASP A 152 2.41 21.48 1.71
C ASP A 152 3.95 21.58 1.84
N ASP A 153 4.66 20.47 1.63
CA ASP A 153 6.13 20.43 1.62
C ASP A 153 6.73 20.86 0.27
N ALA A 154 5.91 21.29 -0.69
CA ALA A 154 6.38 21.88 -1.92
C ALA A 154 6.96 23.29 -1.70
N ASP A 155 8.01 23.62 -2.43
CA ASP A 155 8.56 24.97 -2.47
C ASP A 155 7.71 25.92 -3.36
N ARG A 156 8.18 27.16 -3.53
CA ARG A 156 7.51 28.16 -4.37
C ARG A 156 7.40 27.78 -5.86
N ALA A 157 8.23 26.85 -6.32
CA ALA A 157 8.17 26.31 -7.68
C ALA A 157 7.28 25.06 -7.78
N GLY A 158 6.59 24.69 -6.69
CA GLY A 158 5.74 23.51 -6.64
C GLY A 158 6.52 22.20 -6.55
N VAL A 159 7.83 22.24 -6.29
CA VAL A 159 8.68 21.04 -6.18
C VAL A 159 8.73 20.59 -4.73
N TRP A 160 8.42 19.31 -4.49
CA TRP A 160 8.46 18.72 -3.16
C TRP A 160 9.87 18.78 -2.55
N GLN A 161 9.94 19.21 -1.29
CA GLN A 161 11.19 19.26 -0.53
C GLN A 161 11.17 18.27 0.65
N PRO A 162 12.22 17.44 0.82
CA PRO A 162 12.31 16.55 1.97
C PRO A 162 12.46 17.36 3.27
N ARG A 163 11.65 17.04 4.28
CA ARG A 163 11.84 17.56 5.63
C ARG A 163 13.15 17.04 6.22
N ARG A 164 13.76 17.80 7.16
CA ARG A 164 14.97 17.36 7.87
C ARG A 164 14.75 15.97 8.49
N GLY A 165 15.58 15.00 8.09
CA GLY A 165 15.49 13.61 8.57
C GLY A 165 14.66 12.66 7.69
N ALA A 166 13.95 13.17 6.67
CA ALA A 166 13.31 12.32 5.68
C ALA A 166 14.38 11.75 4.74
N ALA A 167 14.74 10.49 4.95
CA ALA A 167 15.54 9.77 3.97
C ALA A 167 14.61 9.37 2.80
N LEU A 168 15.01 9.69 1.57
CA LEU A 168 14.59 8.88 0.43
C LEU A 168 15.29 7.53 0.64
N PRO A 169 14.59 6.44 1.00
CA PRO A 169 15.27 5.18 1.21
C PRO A 169 15.89 4.74 -0.11
N PRO A 170 17.08 4.11 -0.07
CA PRO A 170 17.73 3.61 -1.25
C PRO A 170 16.84 2.59 -1.96
N ALA A 171 17.16 2.40 -3.22
CA ALA A 171 16.41 1.64 -4.19
C ALA A 171 16.28 0.11 -3.94
N SER A 172 16.40 -0.38 -2.71
CA SER A 172 16.56 -1.81 -2.41
C SER A 172 15.27 -2.55 -2.09
N ASP A 173 14.16 -1.88 -1.76
CA ASP A 173 12.88 -2.57 -1.49
C ASP A 173 12.31 -3.16 -2.79
N PRO A 174 12.13 -4.49 -2.91
CA PRO A 174 11.61 -5.14 -4.13
C PRO A 174 10.25 -4.61 -4.57
N LEU A 175 9.43 -4.12 -3.63
CA LEU A 175 8.13 -3.52 -3.92
C LEU A 175 8.25 -2.11 -4.50
N SER A 176 9.27 -1.35 -4.10
CA SER A 176 9.58 -0.07 -4.73
C SER A 176 9.85 -0.24 -6.23
N TRP A 177 10.53 -1.31 -6.67
CA TRP A 177 10.81 -1.56 -8.09
C TRP A 177 9.54 -1.67 -8.93
N ALA A 178 8.55 -2.46 -8.49
CA ALA A 178 7.31 -2.68 -9.24
C ALA A 178 6.41 -1.43 -9.34
N MET A 179 6.67 -0.45 -8.48
CA MET A 179 5.81 0.70 -8.22
C MET A 179 6.48 2.05 -8.46
N ARG A 180 7.73 2.05 -8.90
CA ARG A 180 8.38 3.26 -9.39
C ARG A 180 7.72 3.71 -10.69
N LEU A 181 7.59 5.02 -10.84
CA LEU A 181 7.36 5.66 -12.13
C LEU A 181 8.68 5.77 -12.95
N TRP A 182 9.82 5.43 -12.33
CA TRP A 182 11.18 5.73 -12.80
C TRP A 182 12.08 4.50 -12.72
N GLN A 183 12.94 4.30 -13.71
CA GLN A 183 13.97 3.26 -13.68
C GLN A 183 15.32 3.93 -13.39
N GLY A 184 15.98 3.57 -12.28
CA GLY A 184 17.29 4.10 -11.89
C GLY A 184 17.40 4.55 -10.42
N ASP A 185 18.61 4.89 -10.01
CA ASP A 185 18.92 5.57 -8.75
C ASP A 185 18.79 7.07 -8.95
N LEU A 186 17.58 7.59 -8.75
CA LEU A 186 17.34 9.03 -8.79
C LEU A 186 17.99 9.68 -7.55
N ALA A 187 18.69 10.78 -7.76
CA ALA A 187 19.32 11.54 -6.69
C ALA A 187 19.02 13.04 -6.84
N GLY A 188 19.10 13.78 -5.74
CA GLY A 188 18.95 15.23 -5.73
C GLY A 188 17.63 15.71 -6.34
N ASP A 189 17.72 16.59 -7.34
CA ASP A 189 16.56 17.18 -8.02
C ASP A 189 15.68 16.16 -8.74
N GLU A 190 16.27 15.11 -9.33
CA GLU A 190 15.51 14.09 -10.05
C GLU A 190 14.61 13.31 -9.09
N ALA A 191 15.12 13.00 -7.90
CA ALA A 191 14.33 12.33 -6.86
C ALA A 191 13.19 13.22 -6.34
N ARG A 192 13.44 14.54 -6.19
CA ARG A 192 12.42 15.52 -5.80
C ARG A 192 11.33 15.66 -6.86
N GLY A 193 11.70 15.83 -8.12
CA GLY A 193 10.76 15.87 -9.25
C GLY A 193 9.95 14.58 -9.32
N ALA A 194 10.59 13.45 -8.99
CA ALA A 194 9.94 12.16 -8.98
C ALA A 194 8.86 11.99 -7.91
N VAL A 195 9.14 12.44 -6.70
CA VAL A 195 8.16 12.50 -5.62
C VAL A 195 7.03 13.47 -5.99
N THR A 196 7.37 14.64 -6.53
CA THR A 196 6.41 15.67 -6.94
C THR A 196 5.39 15.13 -7.95
N LEU A 197 5.86 14.51 -9.04
CA LEU A 197 4.96 13.92 -10.05
C LEU A 197 4.06 12.83 -9.43
N ARG A 198 4.61 12.02 -8.53
CA ARG A 198 3.83 10.97 -7.87
C ARG A 198 2.76 11.54 -6.95
N LEU A 199 3.07 12.60 -6.20
CA LEU A 199 2.10 13.31 -5.37
C LEU A 199 0.98 13.90 -6.21
N ALA A 200 1.31 14.54 -7.34
CA ALA A 200 0.31 15.04 -8.29
C ALA A 200 -0.59 13.92 -8.83
N LEU A 201 0.00 12.78 -9.21
CA LEU A 201 -0.77 11.60 -9.64
C LEU A 201 -1.72 11.10 -8.54
N ILE A 202 -1.24 10.98 -7.29
CA ILE A 202 -2.05 10.55 -6.14
C ILE A 202 -3.19 11.54 -5.91
N ALA A 203 -2.91 12.85 -5.92
CA ALA A 203 -3.91 13.89 -5.74
C ALA A 203 -5.00 13.82 -6.82
N ARG A 204 -4.60 13.64 -8.10
CA ARG A 204 -5.52 13.46 -9.22
C ARG A 204 -6.39 12.21 -9.06
N LEU A 205 -5.81 11.08 -8.65
CA LEU A 205 -6.54 9.84 -8.35
C LEU A 205 -7.49 10.00 -7.17
N GLY A 206 -7.11 10.83 -6.19
CA GLY A 206 -7.94 11.28 -5.09
C GLY A 206 -9.05 12.25 -5.49
N GLY A 207 -9.16 12.61 -6.77
CA GLY A 207 -10.21 13.48 -7.30
C GLY A 207 -9.94 14.98 -7.16
N ARG A 208 -8.71 15.39 -6.81
CA ARG A 208 -8.33 16.81 -6.80
C ARG A 208 -8.03 17.30 -8.21
N GLU A 209 -8.35 18.55 -8.47
CA GLU A 209 -7.87 19.26 -9.65
C GLU A 209 -6.40 19.62 -9.46
N LEU A 210 -5.61 19.49 -10.53
CA LEU A 210 -4.20 19.88 -10.52
C LEU A 210 -4.10 21.23 -11.23
N GLU A 211 -3.70 22.25 -10.51
CA GLU A 211 -3.34 23.53 -11.09
C GLU A 211 -1.90 23.40 -11.65
N LEU A 212 -1.75 23.64 -12.95
CA LEU A 212 -0.43 23.73 -13.57
C LEU A 212 0.08 25.16 -13.34
N VAL A 213 1.17 25.30 -12.60
CA VAL A 213 1.89 26.56 -12.39
C VAL A 213 2.89 26.78 -13.52
#